data_AF-A0A813J8F6-F1
#
_entry.id   AF-A0A813J8F6-F1
#
_cell.length_a   1.000
_cell.length_b   1.000
_cell.length_c   1.000
_cell.angle_alpha   90.00
_cell.angle_beta   90.00
_cell.angle_gamma   90.00
#
_symmetry.space_group_name_H-M   'P 1'
#
loop_
_entity.id
_entity.type
_entity.pdbx_description
1 polymer ?
#
loop_
_entity_poly.entity_id
_entity_poly.type
_entity_poly.pdbx_seq_one_letter_code
_entity_poly.pdbx_strand_id
1 'polypeptide(L)'
;MLRVRGRRCSRLNLKVLACRARQLLQLGALATLLLVLGESAARGTACVAPVAVSAAEGHVELPAPKANLQAWRPTRDDVERISRGKRAKARGTGSKAVPHRLDSDEREAFERAKLKGFLELRNEGLRSSSTKFGWFSRGGSPLWNTYRNWCDALAVPMICVNKADGPGGAGSGDQLLLDVSTARPAEPEQALEAAREAALRCGVTLLLDELDEPEGSETELEEEPFSQESPSSSESAAALSLPIHKVREMSLSGACPRSEAKGIAARLAAAWGSANRR
;
A
#
# COMPACT_ATOMS: atom_id res chain seq x y z
N MET A 1 89.39 20.62 47.38
CA MET A 1 87.92 20.71 47.43
C MET A 1 87.34 20.16 46.12
N LEU A 2 86.84 18.92 46.09
CA LEU A 2 86.24 18.28 44.91
C LEU A 2 84.71 18.43 44.93
N ARG A 3 84.12 19.05 43.90
CA ARG A 3 82.66 19.14 43.69
C ARG A 3 82.18 17.96 42.84
N VAL A 4 81.38 17.08 43.43
CA VAL A 4 80.65 16.00 42.74
C VAL A 4 79.40 16.59 42.08
N ARG A 5 79.26 16.44 40.76
CA ARG A 5 78.03 16.78 40.01
C ARG A 5 77.11 15.56 39.94
N GLY A 6 75.93 15.66 40.54
CA GLY A 6 74.88 14.63 40.49
C GLY A 6 74.23 14.50 39.11
N ARG A 7 74.04 13.25 38.64
CA ARG A 7 73.29 12.91 37.43
C ARG A 7 71.80 12.96 37.74
N ARG A 8 71.03 13.65 36.89
CA ARG A 8 69.55 13.66 36.95
C ARG A 8 69.00 12.40 36.28
N CYS A 9 68.31 11.56 37.04
CA CYS A 9 67.47 10.49 36.51
C CYS A 9 66.28 11.10 35.75
N SER A 10 66.18 10.82 34.46
CA SER A 10 65.02 11.10 33.63
C SER A 10 63.85 10.23 34.08
N ARG A 11 62.83 10.84 34.71
CA ARG A 11 61.53 10.21 34.96
C ARG A 11 60.86 9.95 33.60
N LEU A 12 60.87 8.69 33.16
CA LEU A 12 60.06 8.24 32.04
C LEU A 12 58.58 8.46 32.40
N ASN A 13 57.87 9.16 31.52
CA ASN A 13 56.52 9.63 31.75
C ASN A 13 55.54 8.47 31.55
N LEU A 14 55.21 7.75 32.63
CA LEU A 14 54.31 6.58 32.64
C LEU A 14 52.99 6.80 31.89
N LYS A 15 52.51 8.05 31.80
CA LYS A 15 51.29 8.41 31.08
C LYS A 15 51.37 8.15 29.57
N VAL A 16 52.55 8.28 28.96
CA VAL A 16 52.76 8.05 27.52
C VAL A 16 52.74 6.55 27.19
N LEU A 17 53.28 5.72 28.08
CA LEU A 17 53.24 4.26 27.95
C LEU A 17 51.81 3.71 28.10
N ALA A 18 51.03 4.24 29.03
CA ALA A 18 49.63 3.83 29.22
C ALA A 18 48.73 4.19 28.01
N CYS A 19 48.99 5.31 27.34
CA CYS A 19 48.23 5.73 26.16
C CYS A 19 48.49 4.82 24.95
N ARG A 20 49.76 4.44 24.70
CA ARG A 20 50.12 3.51 23.62
C ARG A 20 49.57 2.09 23.85
N ALA A 21 49.50 1.63 25.10
CA ALA A 21 48.93 0.32 25.42
C ALA A 21 47.42 0.22 25.10
N ARG A 22 46.65 1.30 25.32
CA ARG A 22 45.21 1.34 24.97
C ARG A 22 44.98 1.36 23.46
N GLN A 23 45.85 2.04 22.70
CA GLN A 23 45.76 2.09 21.24
C GLN A 23 46.02 0.72 20.59
N LEU A 24 46.93 -0.09 21.16
CA LEU A 24 47.19 -1.45 20.66
C LEU A 24 46.06 -2.43 20.97
N LEU A 25 45.37 -2.28 22.12
CA LEU A 25 44.20 -3.11 22.45
C LEU A 25 42.99 -2.86 21.54
N GLN A 26 42.78 -1.62 21.07
CA GLN A 26 41.71 -1.32 20.13
C GLN A 26 41.95 -1.87 18.71
N LEU A 27 43.20 -1.89 18.26
CA LEU A 27 43.55 -2.49 16.96
C LEU A 27 43.48 -4.02 16.98
N GLY A 28 43.80 -4.66 18.11
CA GLY A 28 43.63 -6.09 18.30
C GLY A 28 42.14 -6.52 18.22
N ALA A 29 41.24 -5.77 18.84
CA ALA A 29 39.81 -6.10 18.84
C ALA A 29 39.14 -6.01 17.45
N LEU A 30 39.61 -5.08 16.59
CA LEU A 30 39.13 -4.98 15.21
C LEU A 30 39.65 -6.12 14.32
N ALA A 31 40.87 -6.59 14.54
CA ALA A 31 41.43 -7.72 13.81
C ALA A 31 40.71 -9.05 14.14
N THR A 32 40.30 -9.24 15.41
CA THR A 32 39.54 -10.44 15.80
C THR A 32 38.10 -10.42 15.27
N LEU A 33 37.45 -9.25 15.16
CA LEU A 33 36.11 -9.14 14.57
C LEU A 33 36.09 -9.46 13.08
N LEU A 34 37.16 -9.11 12.34
CA LEU A 34 37.30 -9.43 10.92
C LEU A 34 37.57 -10.92 10.65
N LEU A 35 38.21 -11.64 11.58
CA LEU A 35 38.40 -13.09 11.46
C LEU A 35 37.11 -13.87 11.78
N VAL A 36 36.30 -13.43 12.75
CA VAL A 36 35.02 -14.09 13.09
C VAL A 36 33.96 -13.89 12.00
N LEU A 37 34.03 -12.81 11.21
CA LEU A 37 33.14 -12.60 10.07
C LEU A 37 33.62 -13.27 8.76
N GLY A 38 34.82 -13.87 8.75
CA GLY A 38 35.42 -14.50 7.57
C GLY A 38 35.12 -16.00 7.39
N GLU A 39 34.69 -16.70 8.44
CA GLU A 39 34.52 -18.17 8.40
C GLU A 39 33.08 -18.65 8.14
N SER A 40 32.12 -17.73 7.95
CA SER A 40 30.71 -18.08 7.64
C SER A 40 30.37 -17.97 6.14
N ALA A 41 31.37 -18.16 5.27
CA ALA A 41 31.21 -18.07 3.80
C ALA A 41 31.44 -19.41 3.06
N ALA A 42 31.54 -20.55 3.76
CA ALA A 42 31.86 -21.84 3.15
C ALA A 42 30.94 -23.01 3.57
N ARG A 43 29.67 -22.73 3.90
CA ARG A 43 28.63 -23.77 3.98
C ARG A 43 27.59 -23.51 2.90
N GLY A 44 27.74 -24.28 1.83
CA GLY A 44 26.81 -24.49 0.73
C GLY A 44 25.53 -23.67 0.76
N THR A 45 25.59 -22.49 0.17
CA THR A 45 24.46 -21.98 -0.60
C THR A 45 24.20 -23.02 -1.70
N ALA A 46 23.33 -23.98 -1.38
CA ALA A 46 22.45 -24.51 -2.41
C ALA A 46 21.84 -23.27 -3.06
N CYS A 47 22.37 -22.93 -4.22
CA CYS A 47 21.70 -22.11 -5.19
C CYS A 47 20.38 -22.84 -5.47
N VAL A 48 19.38 -22.58 -4.63
CA VAL A 48 18.01 -22.60 -5.07
C VAL A 48 18.01 -21.54 -6.15
N ALA A 49 18.29 -22.00 -7.37
CA ALA A 49 18.00 -21.25 -8.57
C ALA A 49 16.60 -20.66 -8.34
N PRO A 50 16.36 -19.38 -8.67
CA PRO A 50 14.99 -18.91 -8.71
C PRO A 50 14.25 -19.96 -9.51
N VAL A 51 13.29 -20.64 -8.86
CA VAL A 51 12.35 -21.47 -9.57
C VAL A 51 11.75 -20.47 -10.55
N ALA A 52 12.21 -20.55 -11.79
CA ALA A 52 11.58 -19.90 -12.89
C ALA A 52 10.17 -20.46 -12.82
N VAL A 53 9.25 -19.67 -12.25
CA VAL A 53 7.83 -19.95 -12.32
C VAL A 53 7.59 -19.99 -13.82
N SER A 54 7.56 -21.22 -14.32
CA SER A 54 7.44 -21.50 -15.73
C SER A 54 6.21 -20.74 -16.16
N ALA A 55 6.37 -19.79 -17.08
CA ALA A 55 5.28 -19.04 -17.71
C ALA A 55 4.42 -19.93 -18.62
N ALA A 56 4.24 -21.18 -18.22
CA ALA A 56 3.38 -22.21 -18.78
C ALA A 56 2.33 -22.57 -17.71
N GLU A 57 1.77 -21.58 -17.04
CA GLU A 57 0.51 -21.76 -16.32
C GLU A 57 -0.59 -21.41 -17.31
N GLY A 58 -1.43 -22.41 -17.62
CA GLY A 58 -2.64 -22.19 -18.41
C GLY A 58 -3.38 -20.96 -17.89
N HIS A 59 -3.94 -20.17 -18.80
CA HIS A 59 -4.73 -19.00 -18.43
C HIS A 59 -5.83 -19.44 -17.46
N VAL A 60 -5.60 -19.30 -16.16
CA VAL A 60 -6.62 -19.48 -15.15
C VAL A 60 -7.53 -18.28 -15.33
N GLU A 61 -8.69 -18.51 -15.94
CA GLU A 61 -9.73 -17.50 -16.05
C GLU A 61 -10.15 -17.14 -14.62
N LEU A 62 -9.76 -15.94 -14.17
CA LEU A 62 -10.16 -15.44 -12.86
C LEU A 62 -11.53 -14.81 -12.99
N PRO A 63 -12.47 -15.11 -12.07
CA PRO A 63 -13.77 -14.45 -12.06
C PRO A 63 -13.55 -12.93 -11.95
N ALA A 64 -14.18 -12.18 -12.84
CA ALA A 64 -14.11 -10.73 -12.89
C ALA A 64 -15.46 -10.13 -12.49
N PRO A 65 -15.49 -9.12 -11.60
CA PRO A 65 -16.72 -8.42 -11.31
C PRO A 65 -17.24 -7.74 -12.58
N LYS A 66 -18.50 -8.02 -12.93
CA LYS A 66 -19.14 -7.45 -14.12
C LYS A 66 -19.37 -5.96 -13.92
N ALA A 67 -18.72 -5.14 -14.74
CA ALA A 67 -18.88 -3.70 -14.67
C ALA A 67 -20.19 -3.23 -15.33
N ASN A 68 -20.86 -2.24 -14.71
CA ASN A 68 -21.99 -1.58 -15.35
C ASN A 68 -21.50 -0.45 -16.27
N LEU A 69 -21.62 -0.65 -17.58
CA LEU A 69 -21.20 0.33 -18.60
C LEU A 69 -22.22 1.45 -18.83
N GLN A 70 -23.44 1.32 -18.30
CA GLN A 70 -24.49 2.34 -18.41
C GLN A 70 -24.40 3.40 -17.31
N ALA A 71 -23.60 3.15 -16.27
CA ALA A 71 -23.39 4.08 -15.17
C ALA A 71 -22.65 5.34 -15.65
N TRP A 72 -22.98 6.51 -15.07
CA TRP A 72 -22.21 7.72 -15.32
C TRP A 72 -20.78 7.56 -14.81
N ARG A 73 -19.79 7.89 -15.63
CA ARG A 73 -18.35 7.78 -15.32
C ARG A 73 -17.60 9.02 -15.81
N PRO A 74 -16.54 9.41 -15.09
CA PRO A 74 -15.63 10.43 -15.61
C PRO A 74 -14.86 9.88 -16.82
N THR A 75 -14.47 10.77 -17.74
CA THR A 75 -13.55 10.37 -18.82
C THR A 75 -12.11 10.34 -18.31
N ARG A 76 -11.24 9.53 -18.93
CA ARG A 76 -9.80 9.49 -18.61
C ARG A 76 -9.13 10.87 -18.73
N ASP A 77 -9.54 11.67 -19.72
CA ASP A 77 -9.05 13.04 -19.88
C ASP A 77 -9.52 13.96 -18.73
N ASP A 78 -10.75 13.78 -18.23
CA ASP A 78 -11.20 14.53 -17.05
C ASP A 78 -10.34 14.22 -15.83
N VAL A 79 -10.03 12.93 -15.59
CA VAL A 79 -9.17 12.49 -14.48
C VAL A 79 -7.75 13.07 -14.61
N GLU A 80 -7.16 13.02 -15.81
CA GLU A 80 -5.86 13.65 -16.09
C GLU A 80 -5.86 15.16 -15.84
N ARG A 81 -6.94 15.85 -16.21
CA ARG A 81 -7.05 17.29 -15.99
C ARG A 81 -7.15 17.63 -14.50
N ILE A 82 -8.05 16.98 -13.76
CA ILE A 82 -8.22 17.26 -12.31
C ILE A 82 -6.96 16.91 -11.54
N SER A 83 -6.25 15.85 -11.94
CA SER A 83 -5.00 15.46 -11.30
C SER A 83 -3.91 16.51 -11.42
N ARG A 84 -3.97 17.37 -12.46
CA ARG A 84 -3.06 18.50 -12.69
C ARG A 84 -3.59 19.82 -12.11
N GLY A 85 -4.70 19.80 -11.37
CA GLY A 85 -5.38 21.00 -10.88
C GLY A 85 -6.13 21.78 -11.96
N LYS A 86 -6.37 21.18 -13.14
CA LYS A 86 -7.18 21.79 -14.20
C LYS A 86 -8.64 21.39 -14.01
N ARG A 87 -9.57 22.23 -14.48
CA ARG A 87 -11.01 21.90 -14.45
C ARG A 87 -11.31 20.72 -15.38
N ALA A 88 -12.11 19.75 -14.92
CA ALA A 88 -12.69 18.72 -15.77
C ALA A 88 -13.58 19.35 -16.86
N LYS A 89 -13.76 18.63 -17.98
CA LYS A 89 -14.73 18.96 -19.02
C LYS A 89 -16.14 18.59 -18.56
N ALA A 90 -16.29 17.40 -17.98
CA ALA A 90 -17.55 16.97 -17.39
C ALA A 90 -17.75 17.57 -15.99
N ARG A 91 -18.98 18.05 -15.72
CA ARG A 91 -19.37 18.50 -14.38
C ARG A 91 -19.56 17.27 -13.48
N GLY A 92 -19.07 17.35 -12.24
CA GLY A 92 -19.23 16.27 -11.24
C GLY A 92 -18.02 15.35 -11.08
N THR A 93 -17.05 15.36 -12.01
CA THR A 93 -15.84 14.52 -11.94
C THR A 93 -14.94 14.86 -10.76
N GLY A 94 -14.84 16.13 -10.38
CA GLY A 94 -14.06 16.59 -9.23
C GLY A 94 -14.93 17.29 -8.19
N SER A 95 -14.52 17.20 -6.93
CA SER A 95 -15.09 17.95 -5.82
C SER A 95 -14.07 18.93 -5.25
N LYS A 96 -14.53 20.05 -4.68
CA LYS A 96 -13.65 20.92 -3.87
C LYS A 96 -13.35 20.33 -2.50
N ALA A 97 -14.22 19.43 -2.01
CA ALA A 97 -14.07 18.78 -0.72
C ALA A 97 -13.11 17.59 -0.76
N VAL A 98 -12.84 17.03 -1.94
CA VAL A 98 -11.98 15.85 -2.12
C VAL A 98 -10.77 16.27 -2.95
N PRO A 99 -9.53 16.18 -2.41
CA PRO A 99 -8.35 16.57 -3.15
C PRO A 99 -8.06 15.56 -4.27
N HIS A 100 -7.75 16.09 -5.45
CA HIS A 100 -7.36 15.30 -6.63
C HIS A 100 -6.04 15.77 -7.24
N ARG A 101 -5.56 16.96 -6.90
CA ARG A 101 -4.33 17.50 -7.49
C ARG A 101 -3.13 16.76 -6.92
N LEU A 102 -2.36 16.13 -7.81
CA LEU A 102 -1.16 15.39 -7.46
C LEU A 102 0.07 16.30 -7.42
N ASP A 103 0.99 16.03 -6.51
CA ASP A 103 2.36 16.54 -6.54
C ASP A 103 3.25 15.77 -7.55
N SER A 104 4.56 16.03 -7.57
CA SER A 104 5.50 15.35 -8.48
C SER A 104 5.64 13.86 -8.19
N ASP A 105 5.69 13.49 -6.92
CA ASP A 105 6.02 12.13 -6.48
C ASP A 105 4.77 11.24 -6.59
N GLU A 106 3.62 11.78 -6.20
CA GLU A 106 2.30 11.20 -6.44
C GLU A 106 2.03 11.05 -7.94
N ARG A 107 2.46 12.01 -8.77
CA ARG A 107 2.33 11.89 -10.23
C ARG A 107 3.11 10.70 -10.74
N GLU A 108 4.37 10.53 -10.34
CA GLU A 108 5.17 9.38 -10.76
C GLU A 108 4.58 8.06 -10.26
N ALA A 109 4.03 8.04 -9.05
CA ALA A 109 3.29 6.89 -8.54
C ALA A 109 2.05 6.58 -9.38
N PHE A 110 1.26 7.61 -9.74
CA PHE A 110 0.08 7.49 -10.57
C PHE A 110 0.40 6.97 -11.98
N GLU A 111 1.41 7.52 -12.65
CA GLU A 111 1.84 7.05 -13.97
C GLU A 111 2.28 5.58 -13.94
N ARG A 112 3.05 5.18 -12.91
CA ARG A 112 3.43 3.78 -12.71
C ARG A 112 2.22 2.89 -12.45
N ALA A 113 1.25 3.36 -11.67
CA ALA A 113 0.04 2.61 -11.33
C ALA A 113 -0.85 2.37 -12.56
N LYS A 114 -0.94 3.35 -13.47
CA LYS A 114 -1.65 3.19 -14.75
C LYS A 114 -1.02 2.11 -15.63
N LEU A 115 0.31 2.04 -15.67
CA LEU A 115 1.03 1.03 -16.45
C LEU A 115 0.90 -0.38 -15.85
N LYS A 116 0.95 -0.48 -14.53
CA LYS A 116 0.87 -1.76 -13.80
C LYS A 116 -0.55 -2.30 -13.66
N GLY A 117 -1.55 -1.42 -13.64
CA GLY A 117 -2.95 -1.76 -13.33
C GLY A 117 -3.23 -1.95 -11.84
N PHE A 118 -2.31 -1.56 -10.95
CA PHE A 118 -2.53 -1.47 -9.50
C PHE A 118 -1.73 -0.32 -8.88
N LEU A 119 -2.20 0.21 -7.75
CA LEU A 119 -1.56 1.26 -6.98
C LEU A 119 -0.61 0.69 -5.92
N GLU A 120 0.54 1.33 -5.73
CA GLU A 120 1.44 1.02 -4.62
C GLU A 120 1.48 2.21 -3.66
N LEU A 121 0.98 2.04 -2.44
CA LEU A 121 1.05 3.04 -1.38
C LEU A 121 2.12 2.68 -0.35
N ARG A 122 2.73 3.69 0.26
CA ARG A 122 3.73 3.55 1.33
C ARG A 122 3.15 4.13 2.61
N ASN A 123 2.61 3.27 3.47
CA ASN A 123 2.01 3.65 4.75
C ASN A 123 1.13 4.93 4.68
N GLU A 124 0.43 5.13 3.57
CA GLU A 124 -0.66 6.10 3.50
C GLU A 124 -1.85 5.41 4.16
N GLY A 125 -1.83 5.40 5.50
CA GLY A 125 -2.77 4.72 6.40
C GLY A 125 -4.06 4.25 5.74
N LEU A 126 -3.98 3.08 5.09
CA LEU A 126 -5.14 2.28 4.74
C LEU A 126 -5.62 1.70 6.07
N ARG A 127 -6.35 2.55 6.80
CA ARG A 127 -7.01 2.31 8.08
C ARG A 127 -6.39 1.18 8.93
N SER A 128 -5.35 1.52 9.70
CA SER A 128 -5.25 0.95 11.04
C SER A 128 -6.36 1.62 11.86
N SER A 129 -7.44 0.88 12.12
CA SER A 129 -8.64 1.27 12.88
C SER A 129 -8.37 1.52 14.38
N SER A 130 -7.27 2.19 14.73
CA SER A 130 -6.86 2.31 16.14
C SER A 130 -6.14 3.61 16.51
N THR A 131 -6.20 4.68 15.72
CA THR A 131 -5.67 5.97 16.22
C THR A 131 -6.41 7.19 15.68
N LYS A 132 -7.47 7.56 16.39
CA LYS A 132 -7.84 8.87 17.01
C LYS A 132 -7.57 10.23 16.31
N PHE A 133 -6.88 10.30 15.18
CA PHE A 133 -6.73 11.48 14.30
C PHE A 133 -6.44 10.97 12.86
N GLY A 134 -7.39 10.33 12.17
CA GLY A 134 -8.47 11.04 11.50
C GLY A 134 -8.09 11.71 10.17
N TRP A 135 -6.86 11.55 9.65
CA TRP A 135 -6.50 12.13 8.33
C TRP A 135 -7.21 11.45 7.15
N PHE A 136 -7.90 10.33 7.42
CA PHE A 136 -8.70 9.56 6.48
C PHE A 136 -10.21 9.85 6.57
N SER A 137 -10.65 10.82 7.37
CA SER A 137 -12.08 10.85 7.71
C SER A 137 -13.00 11.35 6.61
N ARG A 138 -12.62 12.21 5.65
CA ARG A 138 -13.55 12.65 4.57
C ARG A 138 -12.87 13.13 3.27
N GLY A 139 -11.73 12.57 2.90
CA GLY A 139 -10.99 13.08 1.74
C GLY A 139 -9.95 12.17 1.10
N GLY A 140 -9.38 11.17 1.77
CA GLY A 140 -8.35 10.28 1.19
C GLY A 140 -7.06 11.01 0.72
N SER A 141 -6.02 10.26 0.33
CA SER A 141 -4.87 10.87 -0.33
C SER A 141 -5.25 11.30 -1.76
N PRO A 142 -4.70 12.43 -2.27
CA PRO A 142 -4.95 12.86 -3.66
C PRO A 142 -4.65 11.74 -4.67
N LEU A 143 -3.58 10.98 -4.41
CA LEU A 143 -3.19 9.81 -5.19
C LEU A 143 -4.26 8.72 -5.18
N TRP A 144 -4.75 8.30 -4.00
CA TRP A 144 -5.83 7.32 -3.87
C TRP A 144 -7.07 7.75 -4.64
N ASN A 145 -7.56 8.97 -4.41
CA ASN A 145 -8.78 9.46 -5.04
C ASN A 145 -8.66 9.55 -6.57
N THR A 146 -7.50 10.00 -7.05
CA THR A 146 -7.24 10.12 -8.48
C THR A 146 -7.16 8.75 -9.13
N TYR A 147 -6.52 7.78 -8.48
CA TYR A 147 -6.44 6.43 -8.99
C TYR A 147 -7.79 5.69 -8.95
N ARG A 148 -8.60 5.91 -7.90
CA ARG A 148 -9.97 5.40 -7.81
C ARG A 148 -10.84 5.97 -8.94
N ASN A 149 -10.76 7.28 -9.20
CA ASN A 149 -11.39 7.92 -10.37
C ASN A 149 -10.90 7.33 -11.71
N TRP A 150 -9.61 7.01 -11.81
CA TRP A 150 -9.04 6.40 -13.01
C TRP A 150 -9.61 4.99 -13.25
N CYS A 151 -9.71 4.17 -12.20
CA CYS A 151 -10.32 2.84 -12.28
C CYS A 151 -11.82 2.93 -12.61
N ASP A 152 -12.53 3.90 -12.03
CA ASP A 152 -13.94 4.19 -12.37
C ASP A 152 -14.11 4.59 -13.85
N ALA A 153 -13.21 5.41 -14.39
CA ALA A 153 -13.19 5.77 -15.81
C ALA A 153 -12.93 4.56 -16.73
N LEU A 154 -12.19 3.56 -16.25
CA LEU A 154 -11.89 2.31 -16.95
C LEU A 154 -12.94 1.22 -16.75
N ALA A 155 -13.90 1.43 -15.82
CA ALA A 155 -14.87 0.42 -15.42
C ALA A 155 -14.21 -0.88 -14.93
N VAL A 156 -13.14 -0.76 -14.15
CA VAL A 156 -12.41 -1.89 -13.55
C VAL A 156 -12.30 -1.72 -12.04
N PRO A 157 -12.18 -2.81 -11.27
CA PRO A 157 -11.87 -2.74 -9.85
C PRO A 157 -10.52 -2.05 -9.60
N MET A 158 -10.45 -1.32 -8.51
CA MET A 158 -9.21 -0.73 -8.04
C MET A 158 -8.44 -1.75 -7.20
N ILE A 159 -7.17 -1.95 -7.55
CA ILE A 159 -6.24 -2.82 -6.82
C ILE A 159 -5.19 -1.93 -6.17
N CYS A 160 -4.94 -2.11 -4.87
CA CYS A 160 -3.93 -1.38 -4.13
C CYS A 160 -3.06 -2.32 -3.28
N VAL A 161 -1.75 -2.10 -3.31
CA VAL A 161 -0.79 -2.72 -2.40
C VAL A 161 -0.29 -1.64 -1.45
N ASN A 162 -0.72 -1.70 -0.19
CA ASN A 162 -0.22 -0.84 0.88
C ASN A 162 0.98 -1.52 1.54
N LYS A 163 2.16 -0.89 1.45
CA LYS A 163 3.39 -1.48 1.97
C LYS A 163 3.54 -1.19 3.45
N ALA A 164 3.87 -2.21 4.22
CA ALA A 164 4.21 -2.06 5.63
C ALA A 164 5.54 -1.29 5.82
N ASP A 165 5.61 -0.55 6.92
CA ASP A 165 6.80 0.23 7.30
C ASP A 165 7.93 -0.65 7.87
N GLY A 166 9.17 -0.21 7.65
CA GLY A 166 10.38 -0.76 8.27
C GLY A 166 11.34 -1.48 7.30
N PRO A 167 12.67 -1.34 7.50
CA PRO A 167 13.66 -2.15 6.79
C PRO A 167 13.53 -3.61 7.24
N GLY A 168 13.05 -4.47 6.35
CA GLY A 168 12.97 -5.93 6.61
C GLY A 168 11.59 -6.48 6.98
N GLY A 169 10.51 -5.69 6.96
CA GLY A 169 9.14 -6.23 7.06
C GLY A 169 8.89 -7.07 8.32
N ALA A 170 9.45 -6.65 9.46
CA ALA A 170 9.36 -7.37 10.71
C ALA A 170 7.94 -7.31 11.29
N GLY A 171 7.05 -8.18 10.79
CA GLY A 171 5.87 -8.64 11.53
C GLY A 171 4.58 -8.76 10.73
N SER A 172 4.28 -7.81 9.84
CA SER A 172 3.08 -7.85 9.02
C SER A 172 3.48 -7.59 7.57
N GLY A 173 3.10 -8.50 6.67
CA GLY A 173 3.35 -8.32 5.24
C GLY A 173 2.70 -7.04 4.68
N ASP A 174 2.81 -6.86 3.37
CA ASP A 174 2.07 -5.80 2.71
C ASP A 174 0.56 -6.10 2.78
N GLN A 175 -0.30 -5.08 2.76
CA GLN A 175 -1.75 -5.26 2.65
C GLN A 175 -2.18 -5.14 1.20
N LEU A 176 -2.99 -6.09 0.73
CA LEU A 176 -3.68 -6.01 -0.54
C LEU A 176 -5.11 -5.55 -0.30
N LEU A 177 -5.54 -4.53 -1.05
CA LEU A 177 -6.92 -4.05 -1.07
C LEU A 177 -7.49 -4.14 -2.48
N LEU A 178 -8.73 -4.60 -2.56
CA LEU A 178 -9.53 -4.65 -3.78
C LEU A 178 -10.84 -3.88 -3.58
N ASP A 179 -11.01 -2.76 -4.27
CA ASP A 179 -12.24 -1.97 -4.26
C ASP A 179 -13.03 -2.20 -5.55
N VAL A 180 -14.16 -2.92 -5.42
CA VAL A 180 -15.04 -3.24 -6.55
C VAL A 180 -16.02 -2.11 -6.87
N SER A 181 -16.13 -1.08 -6.04
CA SER A 181 -17.08 0.04 -6.27
C SER A 181 -16.80 0.80 -7.57
N THR A 182 -15.54 0.85 -7.99
CA THR A 182 -15.08 1.44 -9.25
C THR A 182 -15.57 0.69 -10.50
N ALA A 183 -15.84 -0.61 -10.39
CA ALA A 183 -16.51 -1.36 -11.45
C ALA A 183 -18.02 -1.05 -11.52
N ARG A 184 -18.61 -0.46 -10.48
CA ARG A 184 -20.05 -0.17 -10.35
C ARG A 184 -20.92 -1.38 -10.70
N PRO A 185 -20.72 -2.54 -10.05
CA PRO A 185 -21.45 -3.75 -10.38
C PRO A 185 -22.96 -3.56 -10.15
N ALA A 186 -23.78 -4.15 -11.01
CA ALA A 186 -25.24 -4.19 -10.81
C ALA A 186 -25.62 -5.03 -9.58
N GLU A 187 -24.81 -6.05 -9.28
CA GLU A 187 -24.97 -6.97 -8.16
C GLU A 187 -23.70 -6.92 -7.29
N PRO A 188 -23.62 -6.00 -6.31
CA PRO A 188 -22.41 -5.76 -5.53
C PRO A 188 -21.89 -6.96 -4.74
N GLU A 189 -22.80 -7.73 -4.14
CA GLU A 189 -22.45 -8.91 -3.34
C GLU A 189 -21.80 -10.00 -4.21
N GLN A 190 -22.35 -10.26 -5.40
CA GLN A 190 -21.77 -11.21 -6.35
C GLN A 190 -20.41 -10.72 -6.87
N ALA A 191 -20.24 -9.41 -7.06
CA ALA A 191 -18.97 -8.83 -7.46
C ALA A 191 -17.88 -8.94 -6.37
N LEU A 192 -18.26 -8.76 -5.11
CA LEU A 192 -17.36 -8.99 -3.96
C LEU A 192 -16.97 -10.46 -3.86
N GLU A 193 -17.92 -11.39 -4.01
CA GLU A 193 -17.63 -12.82 -3.98
C GLU A 193 -16.68 -13.24 -5.12
N ALA A 194 -16.94 -12.76 -6.34
CA ALA A 194 -16.06 -12.99 -7.48
C ALA A 194 -14.64 -12.44 -7.24
N ALA A 195 -14.52 -11.25 -6.65
CA ALA A 195 -13.22 -10.67 -6.31
C ALA A 195 -12.50 -11.48 -5.22
N ARG A 196 -13.23 -11.97 -4.22
CA ARG A 196 -12.70 -12.84 -3.16
C ARG A 196 -12.20 -14.16 -3.73
N GLU A 197 -12.97 -14.80 -4.62
CA GLU A 197 -12.59 -16.04 -5.27
C GLU A 197 -11.33 -15.85 -6.15
N ALA A 198 -11.25 -14.75 -6.91
CA ALA A 198 -10.08 -14.43 -7.71
C ALA A 198 -8.81 -14.23 -6.84
N ALA A 199 -8.95 -13.56 -5.70
CA ALA A 199 -7.85 -13.39 -4.75
C ALA A 199 -7.41 -14.74 -4.16
N LEU A 200 -8.35 -15.61 -3.80
CA LEU A 200 -8.07 -16.94 -3.28
C LEU A 200 -7.32 -17.81 -4.30
N ARG A 201 -7.74 -17.79 -5.58
CA ARG A 201 -7.02 -18.46 -6.68
C ARG A 201 -5.61 -17.90 -6.88
N CYS A 202 -5.36 -16.65 -6.50
CA CYS A 202 -4.04 -16.05 -6.51
C CYS A 202 -3.20 -16.34 -5.26
N GLY A 203 -3.76 -17.03 -4.25
CA GLY A 203 -3.06 -17.41 -3.01
C GLY A 203 -3.25 -16.43 -1.85
N VAL A 204 -4.24 -15.53 -1.90
CA VAL A 204 -4.51 -14.56 -0.82
C VAL A 204 -5.95 -14.65 -0.35
N THR A 205 -6.12 -14.70 0.96
CA THR A 205 -7.43 -14.54 1.61
C THR A 205 -7.68 -13.08 1.88
N LEU A 206 -8.78 -12.55 1.36
CA LEU A 206 -9.26 -11.21 1.64
C LEU A 206 -10.59 -11.29 2.39
N LEU A 207 -10.76 -10.39 3.36
CA LEU A 207 -11.96 -10.26 4.17
C LEU A 207 -12.68 -8.97 3.80
N LEU A 208 -14.01 -8.95 4.02
CA LEU A 208 -14.77 -7.71 3.94
C LEU A 208 -14.27 -6.78 5.03
N ASP A 209 -14.05 -5.52 4.67
CA ASP A 209 -13.83 -4.49 5.67
C ASP A 209 -15.19 -4.23 6.35
N GLU A 210 -15.39 -4.83 7.53
CA GLU A 210 -16.51 -4.47 8.39
C GLU A 210 -16.37 -2.99 8.73
N LEU A 211 -17.30 -2.19 8.23
CA LEU A 211 -17.33 -0.78 8.55
C LEU A 211 -17.81 -0.69 9.98
N ASP A 212 -16.89 -0.39 10.91
CA ASP A 212 -17.23 0.04 12.25
C ASP A 212 -18.22 1.20 12.11
N GLU A 213 -19.50 0.93 12.34
CA GLU A 213 -20.48 1.98 12.59
C GLU A 213 -19.91 2.78 13.78
N PRO A 214 -19.79 4.11 13.67
CA PRO A 214 -19.16 4.88 14.73
C PRO A 214 -19.98 4.71 16.01
N GLU A 215 -19.48 3.89 16.94
CA GLU A 215 -19.99 3.86 18.30
C GLU A 215 -19.79 5.27 18.89
N GLY A 216 -20.90 6.00 19.05
CA GLY A 216 -20.94 7.24 19.82
C GLY A 216 -21.20 8.52 19.01
N SER A 217 -22.46 8.75 18.68
CA SER A 217 -23.06 10.03 19.04
C SER A 217 -24.30 9.75 19.88
N GLU A 218 -24.13 9.72 21.20
CA GLU A 218 -25.25 9.84 22.14
C GLU A 218 -25.90 11.21 21.89
N THR A 219 -26.84 11.25 20.96
CA THR A 219 -27.82 12.32 20.85
C THR A 219 -29.10 11.67 21.34
N GLU A 220 -29.56 12.06 22.53
CA GLU A 220 -30.91 11.78 22.98
C GLU A 220 -31.87 12.35 21.93
N LEU A 221 -32.33 11.49 21.02
CA LEU A 221 -33.39 11.76 20.09
C LEU A 221 -34.37 10.60 20.19
N GLU A 222 -35.62 10.99 20.36
CA GLU A 222 -36.80 10.17 20.59
C GLU A 222 -36.80 8.92 19.68
N GLU A 223 -37.14 7.78 20.28
CA GLU A 223 -37.19 6.47 19.64
C GLU A 223 -38.27 6.44 18.54
N GLU A 224 -37.93 6.92 17.35
CA GLU A 224 -38.65 6.54 16.14
C GLU A 224 -38.25 5.10 15.80
N PRO A 225 -39.20 4.18 15.60
CA PRO A 225 -38.92 2.77 15.38
C PRO A 225 -38.03 2.58 14.15
N PHE A 226 -36.79 2.16 14.41
CA PHE A 226 -35.77 1.84 13.41
C PHE A 226 -36.25 0.69 12.53
N SER A 227 -36.94 1.04 11.45
CA SER A 227 -37.29 0.09 10.40
C SER A 227 -36.02 -0.24 9.64
N GLN A 228 -35.52 -1.46 9.82
CA GLN A 228 -34.47 -2.06 8.98
C GLN A 228 -35.04 -2.30 7.57
N GLU A 229 -35.31 -1.22 6.83
CA GLU A 229 -35.56 -1.35 5.41
C GLU A 229 -34.22 -1.61 4.72
N SER A 230 -34.06 -2.84 4.24
CA SER A 230 -33.00 -3.14 3.27
C SER A 230 -33.09 -2.12 2.14
N PRO A 231 -31.98 -1.53 1.68
CA PRO A 231 -32.02 -0.48 0.66
C PRO A 231 -32.81 -1.00 -0.53
N SER A 232 -33.93 -0.34 -0.82
CA SER A 232 -34.81 -0.71 -1.91
C SER A 232 -34.00 -0.72 -3.22
N SER A 233 -34.35 -1.58 -4.16
CA SER A 233 -33.66 -1.71 -5.46
C SER A 233 -33.56 -0.38 -6.25
N SER A 234 -34.37 0.63 -5.90
CA SER A 234 -34.27 1.98 -6.44
C SER A 234 -33.10 2.82 -5.92
N GLU A 235 -32.66 2.61 -4.68
CA GLU A 235 -31.54 3.37 -4.10
C GLU A 235 -30.18 2.93 -4.66
N SER A 236 -30.04 1.63 -4.94
CA SER A 236 -28.82 1.09 -5.56
C SER A 236 -28.59 1.69 -6.95
N ALA A 237 -29.64 1.81 -7.77
CA ALA A 237 -29.58 2.43 -9.09
C ALA A 237 -29.19 3.92 -9.04
N ALA A 238 -29.72 4.66 -8.05
CA ALA A 238 -29.36 6.07 -7.85
C ALA A 238 -27.89 6.24 -7.44
N ALA A 239 -27.36 5.34 -6.60
CA ALA A 239 -25.95 5.36 -6.19
C ALA A 239 -24.98 5.17 -7.39
N LEU A 240 -25.38 4.38 -8.39
CA LEU A 240 -24.58 4.16 -9.61
C LEU A 240 -24.48 5.40 -10.52
N SER A 241 -25.29 6.44 -10.29
CA SER A 241 -25.20 7.73 -11.02
C SER A 241 -24.28 8.75 -10.36
N LEU A 242 -23.88 8.51 -9.11
CA LEU A 242 -23.08 9.46 -8.34
C LEU A 242 -21.60 9.44 -8.77
N PRO A 243 -20.87 10.55 -8.66
CA PRO A 243 -19.42 10.53 -8.75
C PRO A 243 -18.79 9.55 -7.75
N ILE A 244 -17.72 8.85 -8.13
CA ILE A 244 -17.14 7.76 -7.33
C ILE A 244 -16.73 8.19 -5.91
N HIS A 245 -16.33 9.45 -5.73
CA HIS A 245 -15.98 9.99 -4.41
C HIS A 245 -17.19 10.16 -3.46
N LYS A 246 -18.42 9.95 -3.96
CA LYS A 246 -19.66 9.86 -3.16
C LYS A 246 -20.15 8.42 -3.02
N VAL A 247 -19.61 7.49 -3.80
CA VAL A 247 -19.99 6.08 -3.75
C VAL A 247 -19.24 5.42 -2.59
N ARG A 248 -19.99 4.73 -1.71
CA ARG A 248 -19.42 3.95 -0.60
C ARG A 248 -18.40 2.95 -1.14
N GLU A 249 -17.25 2.88 -0.48
CA GLU A 249 -16.21 1.90 -0.81
C GLU A 249 -16.75 0.50 -0.55
N MET A 250 -16.53 -0.40 -1.50
CA MET A 250 -16.88 -1.82 -1.38
C MET A 250 -15.58 -2.58 -1.54
N SER A 251 -14.84 -2.69 -0.44
CA SER A 251 -13.48 -3.20 -0.43
C SER A 251 -13.35 -4.54 0.29
N LEU A 252 -12.42 -5.33 -0.23
CA LEU A 252 -11.85 -6.48 0.45
C LEU A 252 -10.40 -6.16 0.78
N SER A 253 -9.95 -6.51 1.99
CA SER A 253 -8.56 -6.33 2.40
C SER A 253 -7.98 -7.59 3.03
N GLY A 254 -6.66 -7.74 2.95
CA GLY A 254 -5.97 -8.86 3.57
C GLY A 254 -4.45 -8.71 3.53
N ALA A 255 -3.78 -9.39 4.47
CA ALA A 255 -2.34 -9.40 4.55
C ALA A 255 -1.73 -10.33 3.49
N CYS A 256 -0.60 -9.92 2.94
CA CYS A 256 0.11 -10.67 1.91
C CYS A 256 1.63 -10.57 2.15
N PRO A 257 2.40 -11.67 1.97
CA PRO A 257 3.85 -11.59 2.00
C PRO A 257 4.38 -10.54 1.01
N ARG A 258 5.30 -9.69 1.46
CA ARG A 258 5.87 -8.60 0.65
C ARG A 258 6.51 -9.07 -0.66
N SER A 259 7.07 -10.28 -0.68
CA SER A 259 7.63 -10.92 -1.87
C SER A 259 6.56 -11.26 -2.91
N GLU A 260 5.32 -11.48 -2.50
CA GLU A 260 4.24 -11.98 -3.35
C GLU A 260 3.22 -10.90 -3.72
N ALA A 261 3.02 -9.89 -2.87
CA ALA A 261 1.96 -8.89 -3.00
C ALA A 261 1.89 -8.24 -4.38
N LYS A 262 3.04 -7.86 -4.95
CA LYS A 262 3.12 -7.28 -6.30
C LYS A 262 2.78 -8.29 -7.40
N GLY A 263 3.22 -9.53 -7.25
CA GLY A 263 2.95 -10.60 -8.22
C GLY A 263 1.46 -10.92 -8.27
N ILE A 264 0.83 -10.99 -7.10
CA ILE A 264 -0.63 -11.20 -6.97
C ILE A 264 -1.41 -10.03 -7.56
N ALA A 265 -1.07 -8.79 -7.19
CA ALA A 265 -1.72 -7.60 -7.73
C ALA A 265 -1.61 -7.52 -9.26
N ALA A 266 -0.44 -7.88 -9.82
CA ALA A 266 -0.23 -7.93 -11.26
C ALA A 266 -1.10 -8.99 -11.96
N ARG A 267 -1.26 -10.20 -11.37
CA ARG A 267 -2.14 -11.24 -11.91
C ARG A 267 -3.60 -10.80 -11.93
N LEU A 268 -4.08 -10.22 -10.83
CA LEU A 268 -5.44 -9.67 -10.74
C LEU A 268 -5.65 -8.55 -11.78
N ALA A 269 -4.71 -7.61 -11.87
CA ALA A 269 -4.77 -6.50 -12.82
C ALA A 269 -4.79 -6.97 -14.28
N ALA A 270 -4.01 -8.01 -14.61
CA ALA A 270 -3.99 -8.61 -15.94
C ALA A 270 -5.32 -9.30 -16.26
N ALA A 271 -5.87 -10.08 -15.32
CA ALA A 271 -7.12 -10.80 -15.53
C ALA A 271 -8.34 -9.89 -15.73
N TRP A 272 -8.40 -8.76 -15.01
CA TRP A 272 -9.52 -7.82 -15.11
C TRP A 272 -9.33 -6.76 -16.19
N GLY A 273 -8.20 -6.79 -16.88
CA GLY A 273 -7.84 -5.79 -17.89
C GLY A 273 -7.70 -4.38 -17.29
N SER A 274 -7.32 -4.28 -16.02
CA SER A 274 -6.90 -3.03 -15.38
C SER A 274 -5.52 -2.59 -15.90
N ALA A 275 -4.72 -3.54 -16.38
CA ALA A 275 -3.48 -3.27 -17.10
C ALA A 275 -3.74 -3.08 -18.62
N ASN A 276 -3.11 -2.07 -19.22
CA ASN A 276 -2.93 -1.93 -20.67
C ASN A 276 -4.17 -1.75 -21.58
N ARG A 277 -5.31 -1.24 -21.09
CA ARG A 277 -6.34 -0.65 -21.97
C ARG A 277 -5.90 0.76 -22.41
N ARG A 278 -5.15 0.83 -23.52
CA ARG A 278 -4.74 2.10 -24.13
C ARG A 278 -5.94 2.91 -24.59
#